data_AF-A0A2N5VPS4-F1
#
_entry.id   AF-A0A2N5VPS4-F1
#
_cell.length_a   1.000
_cell.length_b   1.000
_cell.length_c   1.000
_cell.angle_alpha   90.00
_cell.angle_beta   90.00
_cell.angle_gamma   90.00
#
_symmetry.space_group_name_H-M   'P 1'
#
loop_
_entity.id
_entity.type
_entity.pdbx_description
1 polymer ?
#
loop_
_entity_poly.entity_id
_entity_poly.type
_entity_poly.pdbx_seq_one_letter_code
_entity_poly.pdbx_strand_id
1 'polypeptide(L)'
;MGLCHDYDSDEPVGLCHEYDSDRNSESNTDTSSTESDSDSLLSDVPDIRHQKNNFNKKRGGKHIAATIASVTNLPQTSGTGVFDLPCTRLDLFPDITKDYRQQKKGLKLAKEKYKKYGGPKPSEETIVKRQPTSAEINAAYLIIKNPDLFYLFKRGCVRVFDKKLNPDKTKSIIADIVFTDLKTISQQMRDNLDFFLAFLNTSKKFVNKVGSEGRLCGGSMWAIGLRKSMSGLEIVGQYVDTDAIDSNMKEWRQHIQDSERAGKIIWDLVYPIGNVALETNQQFMIEHNLPAFCDGHIPNTNSDNLRAKNFFSSNLTFTSEGFFNHPHKDSRDNDQLPFAFLMCLPTWKEDRRLAFESEGYNVKEGSCIGTNWALHQQIFGVGLTSPVI
;
A
#
# COMPACT_ATOMS: atom_id res chain seq x y z
N MET A 1 -22.75 -28.55 -13.08
CA MET A 1 -23.35 -27.20 -13.01
C MET A 1 -23.25 -26.75 -11.56
N GLY A 2 -22.20 -26.02 -11.21
CA GLY A 2 -22.02 -25.41 -9.90
C GLY A 2 -22.00 -23.90 -10.08
N LEU A 3 -23.00 -23.21 -9.53
CA LEU A 3 -23.11 -21.75 -9.53
C LEU A 3 -22.10 -21.21 -8.51
N CYS A 4 -21.04 -20.55 -8.98
CA CYS A 4 -20.21 -19.73 -8.12
C CYS A 4 -21.02 -18.48 -7.72
N HIS A 5 -21.42 -18.42 -6.46
CA HIS A 5 -21.99 -17.21 -5.87
C HIS A 5 -20.86 -16.27 -5.48
N ASP A 6 -20.64 -15.23 -6.28
CA ASP A 6 -19.86 -14.07 -5.88
C ASP A 6 -20.68 -13.23 -4.90
N TYR A 7 -20.30 -13.26 -3.62
CA TYR A 7 -20.80 -12.32 -2.62
C TYR A 7 -19.94 -11.03 -2.71
N ASP A 8 -20.49 -10.01 -3.35
CA ASP A 8 -19.98 -8.63 -3.33
C ASP A 8 -20.28 -7.99 -1.95
N SER A 9 -19.27 -7.85 -1.10
CA SER A 9 -19.35 -7.14 0.18
C SER A 9 -19.05 -5.64 0.03
N ASP A 10 -19.94 -4.93 -0.66
CA ASP A 10 -19.86 -3.47 -0.86
C ASP A 10 -21.13 -2.72 -0.38
N GLU A 11 -21.92 -3.33 0.53
CA GLU A 11 -23.00 -2.60 1.22
C GLU A 11 -22.52 -1.98 2.55
N PRO A 12 -22.87 -0.71 2.83
CA PRO A 12 -22.60 -0.08 4.12
C PRO A 12 -23.57 -0.66 5.14
N VAL A 13 -23.05 -1.28 6.20
CA VAL A 13 -23.86 -1.61 7.39
C VAL A 13 -24.19 -0.30 8.11
N GLY A 14 -25.28 0.33 7.71
CA GLY A 14 -25.89 1.44 8.41
C GLY A 14 -27.00 0.94 9.31
N LEU A 15 -26.79 0.99 10.63
CA LEU A 15 -27.85 1.12 11.65
C LEU A 15 -27.23 1.84 12.85
N CYS A 16 -27.22 3.17 12.81
CA CYS A 16 -27.17 3.99 14.01
C CYS A 16 -28.63 4.30 14.36
N HIS A 17 -29.13 3.70 15.44
CA HIS A 17 -30.35 4.17 16.06
C HIS A 17 -30.00 5.40 16.91
N GLU A 18 -30.59 6.53 16.51
CA GLU A 18 -30.81 7.72 17.32
C GLU A 18 -31.45 7.31 18.66
N TYR A 19 -30.94 7.87 19.76
CA TYR A 19 -31.78 8.16 20.90
C TYR A 19 -31.36 9.51 21.50
N ASP A 20 -32.41 10.26 21.78
CA ASP A 20 -32.49 11.69 21.96
C ASP A 20 -31.71 12.24 23.16
N SER A 21 -31.20 13.44 22.92
CA SER A 21 -30.83 14.41 23.93
C SER A 21 -32.10 15.01 24.55
N ASP A 22 -32.33 14.74 25.83
CA ASP A 22 -33.25 15.55 26.64
C ASP A 22 -32.50 16.52 27.54
N ARG A 23 -32.94 17.77 27.39
CA ARG A 23 -32.60 18.96 28.17
C ARG A 23 -33.00 18.78 29.62
N ASN A 24 -32.23 19.40 30.52
CA ASN A 24 -32.88 20.25 31.51
C ASN A 24 -32.02 21.46 31.87
N SER A 25 -32.72 22.55 32.07
CA SER A 25 -32.31 23.95 32.08
C SER A 25 -32.38 24.55 33.49
N GLU A 26 -31.69 25.68 33.67
CA GLU A 26 -31.93 26.74 34.68
C GLU A 26 -31.56 26.40 36.14
N SER A 27 -31.02 27.30 36.98
CA SER A 27 -31.21 28.76 37.09
C SER A 27 -30.06 29.42 37.91
N ASN A 28 -29.98 30.75 37.77
CA ASN A 28 -29.05 31.68 38.41
C ASN A 28 -29.24 31.83 39.94
N THR A 29 -28.22 32.30 40.65
CA THR A 29 -28.30 33.54 41.48
C THR A 29 -26.95 33.94 42.09
N ASP A 30 -26.69 35.24 42.08
CA ASP A 30 -25.52 35.95 42.61
C ASP A 30 -25.69 36.37 44.09
N THR A 31 -24.54 36.64 44.74
CA THR A 31 -24.27 37.50 45.92
C THR A 31 -24.75 37.08 47.32
N SER A 32 -23.80 36.80 48.23
CA SER A 32 -23.25 37.78 49.20
C SER A 32 -22.35 37.13 50.26
N SER A 33 -21.47 37.97 50.80
CA SER A 33 -20.34 37.79 51.72
C SER A 33 -20.63 37.24 53.13
N THR A 34 -19.69 36.48 53.69
CA THR A 34 -19.16 36.67 55.06
C THR A 34 -17.85 35.91 55.26
N GLU A 35 -16.87 36.59 55.88
CA GLU A 35 -15.59 36.07 56.36
C GLU A 35 -15.75 35.08 57.52
N SER A 36 -14.92 34.04 57.57
CA SER A 36 -14.36 33.50 58.81
C SER A 36 -13.26 32.47 58.50
N ASP A 37 -12.11 32.68 59.13
CA ASP A 37 -10.91 31.85 59.10
C ASP A 37 -11.16 30.39 59.53
N SER A 38 -10.47 29.44 58.89
CA SER A 38 -9.79 28.32 59.59
C SER A 38 -8.98 27.45 58.63
N ASP A 39 -7.81 27.06 59.13
CA ASP A 39 -6.78 26.24 58.51
C ASP A 39 -7.24 24.88 57.95
N SER A 40 -6.37 24.38 57.06
CA SER A 40 -6.23 22.99 56.61
C SER A 40 -7.11 22.54 55.43
N LEU A 41 -6.47 22.47 54.26
CA LEU A 41 -6.39 21.29 53.39
C LEU A 41 -5.84 21.75 52.03
N LEU A 42 -4.52 21.61 51.86
CA LEU A 42 -3.89 21.61 50.54
C LEU A 42 -4.47 20.41 49.78
N SER A 43 -5.51 20.64 48.98
CA SER A 43 -6.08 19.62 48.10
C SER A 43 -5.48 19.78 46.70
N ASP A 44 -4.99 18.64 46.22
CA ASP A 44 -4.25 18.44 44.99
C ASP A 44 -4.92 19.05 43.76
N VAL A 45 -4.38 20.17 43.27
CA VAL A 45 -4.55 20.55 41.87
C VAL A 45 -3.53 19.73 41.08
N PRO A 46 -3.94 18.79 40.21
CA PRO A 46 -2.99 17.97 39.49
C PRO A 46 -2.14 18.88 38.59
N ASP A 47 -0.82 18.84 38.74
CA ASP A 47 0.09 19.60 37.91
C ASP A 47 -0.08 19.18 36.45
N ILE A 48 -0.76 20.04 35.69
CA ILE A 48 -1.13 19.87 34.28
C ILE A 48 0.12 19.59 33.43
N ARG A 49 1.31 20.07 33.83
CA ARG A 49 2.56 19.79 33.11
C ARG A 49 3.03 18.36 33.34
N HIS A 50 2.99 17.88 34.59
CA HIS A 50 3.35 16.49 34.89
C HIS A 50 2.38 15.49 34.24
N GLN A 51 1.09 15.80 34.19
CA GLN A 51 0.10 14.98 33.48
C GLN A 51 0.32 14.96 31.96
N LYS A 52 0.57 16.12 31.33
CA LYS A 52 0.90 16.20 29.89
C LYS A 52 2.18 15.45 29.55
N ASN A 53 3.21 15.53 30.39
CA ASN A 53 4.47 14.81 30.20
C ASN A 53 4.29 13.29 30.31
N ASN A 54 3.54 12.81 31.31
CA ASN A 54 3.21 11.40 31.45
C ASN A 54 2.34 10.88 30.30
N PHE A 55 1.38 11.68 29.83
CA PHE A 55 0.55 11.35 28.67
C PHE A 55 1.39 11.24 27.39
N ASN A 56 2.30 12.19 27.14
CA ASN A 56 3.20 12.16 25.99
C ASN A 56 4.18 10.98 26.06
N LYS A 57 4.70 10.65 27.24
CA LYS A 57 5.55 9.47 27.46
C LYS A 57 4.81 8.16 27.19
N LYS A 58 3.57 8.04 27.69
CA LYS A 58 2.70 6.87 27.46
C LYS A 58 2.33 6.74 25.97
N ARG A 59 2.02 7.87 25.31
CA ARG A 59 1.74 7.91 23.86
C ARG A 59 2.98 7.52 23.04
N GLY A 60 4.16 8.03 23.38
CA GLY A 60 5.43 7.61 22.79
C GLY A 60 5.68 6.11 22.93
N GLY A 61 5.44 5.57 24.12
CA GLY A 61 5.56 4.13 24.38
C GLY A 61 4.66 3.26 23.49
N LYS A 62 3.43 3.71 23.18
CA LYS A 62 2.53 2.98 22.26
C LYS A 62 3.06 2.94 20.83
N HIS A 63 3.61 4.04 20.32
CA HIS A 63 4.19 4.08 18.97
C HIS A 63 5.43 3.18 18.86
N ILE A 64 6.27 3.18 19.89
CA ILE A 64 7.46 2.33 19.96
C ILE A 64 7.04 0.86 19.98
N ALA A 65 6.08 0.49 20.85
CA ALA A 65 5.60 -0.88 20.94
C ALA A 65 5.01 -1.38 19.61
N ALA A 66 4.16 -0.57 18.97
CA ALA A 66 3.59 -0.92 17.65
C ALA A 66 4.67 -1.02 16.56
N THR A 67 5.68 -0.15 16.58
CA THR A 67 6.83 -0.24 15.66
C THR A 67 7.57 -1.57 15.83
N ILE A 68 7.95 -1.91 17.07
CA ILE A 68 8.73 -3.10 17.37
C ILE A 68 7.93 -4.36 17.02
N ALA A 69 6.62 -4.34 17.25
CA ALA A 69 5.75 -5.47 16.99
C ALA A 69 5.53 -5.73 15.49
N SER A 70 5.53 -4.69 14.65
CA SER A 70 5.06 -4.82 13.26
C SER A 70 6.10 -4.46 12.21
N VAL A 71 7.00 -3.49 12.45
CA VAL A 71 7.86 -2.95 11.40
C VAL A 71 9.32 -3.29 11.62
N THR A 72 9.90 -2.84 12.74
CA THR A 72 11.33 -3.03 13.00
C THR A 72 11.64 -3.02 14.49
N ASN A 73 12.51 -3.94 14.91
CA ASN A 73 13.09 -3.99 16.25
C ASN A 73 14.56 -3.53 16.27
N LEU A 74 15.07 -3.04 15.14
CA LEU A 74 16.42 -2.49 15.04
C LEU A 74 16.50 -1.14 15.76
N PRO A 75 17.70 -0.73 16.23
CA PRO A 75 17.89 0.57 16.85
C PRO A 75 17.37 1.69 15.96
N GLN A 76 16.52 2.55 16.52
CA GLN A 76 15.92 3.63 15.77
C GLN A 76 17.01 4.59 15.28
N THR A 77 17.07 4.83 13.97
CA THR A 77 17.91 5.88 13.43
C THR A 77 17.38 7.23 13.93
N SER A 78 18.27 8.04 14.50
CA SER A 78 17.92 9.37 14.96
C SER A 78 17.32 10.18 13.82
N GLY A 79 16.24 10.93 14.09
CA GLY A 79 15.57 11.77 13.09
C GLY A 79 14.33 11.16 12.40
N THR A 80 13.80 10.03 12.88
CA THR A 80 12.50 9.53 12.43
C THR A 80 11.36 10.42 12.94
N GLY A 81 10.61 11.06 12.04
CA GLY A 81 9.41 11.82 12.37
C GLY A 81 8.21 10.89 12.56
N VAL A 82 7.50 11.03 13.68
CA VAL A 82 6.31 10.23 14.01
C VAL A 82 5.06 11.09 13.88
N PHE A 83 4.09 10.64 13.08
CA PHE A 83 2.88 11.38 12.75
C PHE A 83 1.64 10.54 13.01
N ASP A 84 0.63 11.16 13.62
CA ASP A 84 -0.72 10.60 13.77
C ASP A 84 -1.66 11.29 12.78
N LEU A 85 -2.00 10.61 11.68
CA LEU A 85 -2.84 11.16 10.63
C LEU A 85 -4.20 10.45 10.59
N PRO A 86 -5.32 11.16 10.41
CA PRO A 86 -6.60 10.50 10.17
C PRO A 86 -6.51 9.75 8.83
N CYS A 87 -6.97 8.51 8.79
CA CYS A 87 -7.16 7.78 7.52
C CYS A 87 -8.60 8.02 7.03
N THR A 88 -8.78 8.93 6.08
CA THR A 88 -10.07 9.16 5.41
C THR A 88 -9.99 8.73 3.95
N ARG A 89 -11.08 8.13 3.46
CA ARG A 89 -11.18 7.78 2.05
C ARG A 89 -11.49 9.04 1.25
N LEU A 90 -10.59 9.42 0.36
CA LEU A 90 -10.80 10.50 -0.60
C LEU A 90 -11.07 9.92 -1.99
N ASP A 91 -12.13 10.39 -2.64
CA ASP A 91 -12.43 10.05 -4.03
C ASP A 91 -11.87 11.12 -4.97
N LEU A 92 -10.77 10.78 -5.64
CA LEU A 92 -10.12 11.68 -6.61
C LEU A 92 -10.91 11.81 -7.92
N PHE A 93 -11.84 10.89 -8.18
CA PHE A 93 -12.62 10.85 -9.43
C PHE A 93 -14.12 10.65 -9.14
N PRO A 94 -14.77 11.63 -8.47
CA PRO A 94 -16.14 11.48 -7.97
C PRO A 94 -17.16 11.20 -9.07
N ASP A 95 -16.99 11.80 -10.25
CA ASP A 95 -17.88 11.58 -11.39
C ASP A 95 -17.77 10.15 -11.94
N ILE A 96 -16.55 9.61 -12.05
CA ILE A 96 -16.32 8.21 -12.44
C ILE A 96 -16.97 7.26 -11.43
N THR A 97 -16.80 7.54 -10.14
CA THR A 97 -17.41 6.74 -9.08
C THR A 97 -18.94 6.80 -9.13
N LYS A 98 -19.51 7.97 -9.41
CA LYS A 98 -20.96 8.15 -9.57
C LYS A 98 -21.50 7.36 -10.76
N ASP A 99 -20.86 7.47 -11.92
CA ASP A 99 -21.22 6.74 -13.14
C ASP A 99 -21.20 5.23 -12.90
N TYR A 100 -20.11 4.72 -12.30
CA TYR A 100 -19.95 3.31 -11.97
C TYR A 100 -21.05 2.80 -11.03
N ARG A 101 -21.35 3.56 -9.98
CA ARG A 101 -22.43 3.21 -9.03
C ARG A 101 -23.80 3.20 -9.70
N GLN A 102 -24.06 4.13 -10.62
CA GLN A 102 -25.32 4.18 -11.36
C GLN A 102 -25.50 2.95 -12.26
N GLN A 103 -24.45 2.56 -12.98
CA GLN A 103 -24.47 1.36 -13.83
C GLN A 103 -24.70 0.09 -13.00
N LYS A 104 -23.97 -0.07 -11.87
CA LYS A 104 -24.15 -1.21 -10.95
C LYS A 104 -25.57 -1.28 -10.39
N LYS A 105 -26.16 -0.14 -10.00
CA LYS A 105 -27.56 -0.08 -9.55
C LYS A 105 -28.54 -0.48 -10.67
N GLY A 106 -28.31 0.00 -11.89
CA GLY A 106 -29.10 -0.37 -13.06
C GLY A 106 -29.05 -1.88 -13.33
N LEU A 107 -27.87 -2.49 -13.25
CA LEU A 107 -27.70 -3.93 -13.43
C LEU A 107 -28.36 -4.73 -12.30
N LYS A 108 -28.23 -4.30 -11.04
CA LYS A 108 -28.91 -4.93 -9.89
C LYS A 108 -30.43 -4.95 -10.11
N LEU A 109 -31.02 -3.82 -10.50
CA LEU A 109 -32.45 -3.72 -10.79
C LEU A 109 -32.85 -4.59 -11.99
N ALA A 110 -32.03 -4.65 -13.04
CA ALA A 110 -32.29 -5.52 -14.19
C ALA A 110 -32.28 -7.01 -13.81
N LYS A 111 -31.31 -7.43 -12.98
CA LYS A 111 -31.23 -8.81 -12.44
C LYS A 111 -32.44 -9.15 -11.56
N GLU A 112 -32.86 -8.23 -10.69
CA GLU A 112 -34.06 -8.41 -9.87
C GLU A 112 -35.33 -8.51 -10.71
N LYS A 113 -35.49 -7.64 -11.72
CA LYS A 113 -36.62 -7.69 -12.66
C LYS A 113 -36.65 -9.01 -13.44
N TYR A 114 -35.52 -9.44 -14.00
CA TYR A 114 -35.41 -10.70 -14.73
C TYR A 114 -35.78 -11.90 -13.83
N LYS A 115 -35.27 -11.92 -12.58
CA LYS A 115 -35.59 -12.98 -11.62
C LYS A 115 -37.08 -13.03 -11.25
N LYS A 116 -37.75 -11.87 -11.18
CA LYS A 116 -39.15 -11.77 -10.72
C LYS A 116 -40.17 -11.93 -11.84
N TYR A 117 -39.91 -11.36 -13.02
CA TYR A 117 -40.90 -11.21 -14.09
C TYR A 117 -40.49 -11.92 -15.40
N GLY A 118 -39.29 -12.50 -15.47
CA GLY A 118 -38.71 -12.94 -16.74
C GLY A 118 -38.40 -11.76 -17.67
N GLY A 119 -38.13 -12.04 -18.94
CA GLY A 119 -37.80 -11.04 -19.97
C GLY A 119 -36.37 -11.13 -20.48
N PRO A 120 -35.81 -10.06 -21.08
CA PRO A 120 -34.45 -10.06 -21.60
C PRO A 120 -33.43 -10.37 -20.51
N LYS A 121 -32.53 -11.32 -20.78
CA LYS A 121 -31.45 -11.66 -19.86
C LYS A 121 -30.55 -10.44 -19.65
N PRO A 122 -30.28 -10.02 -18.39
CA PRO A 122 -29.35 -8.92 -18.11
C PRO A 122 -27.95 -9.24 -18.64
N SER A 123 -27.20 -8.19 -18.97
CA SER A 123 -25.80 -8.35 -19.40
C SER A 123 -24.97 -9.08 -18.34
N GLU A 124 -24.13 -10.00 -18.80
CA GLU A 124 -23.11 -10.68 -17.99
C GLU A 124 -21.76 -9.96 -18.06
N GLU A 125 -21.66 -8.91 -18.87
CA GLU A 125 -20.44 -8.12 -18.98
C GLU A 125 -20.10 -7.47 -17.63
N THR A 126 -18.81 -7.52 -17.29
CA THR A 126 -18.32 -6.90 -16.06
C THR A 126 -18.38 -5.38 -16.22
N ILE A 127 -19.17 -4.73 -15.37
CA ILE A 127 -19.16 -3.28 -15.28
C ILE A 127 -17.82 -2.86 -14.69
N VAL A 128 -17.09 -2.03 -15.44
CA VAL A 128 -15.81 -1.46 -15.03
C VAL A 128 -15.88 0.06 -14.97
N LYS A 129 -14.97 0.68 -14.21
CA LYS A 129 -14.86 2.13 -14.18
C LYS A 129 -14.29 2.63 -15.51
N ARG A 130 -14.84 3.75 -16.01
CA ARG A 130 -14.28 4.42 -17.20
C ARG A 130 -12.93 5.04 -16.90
N GLN A 131 -12.20 5.35 -17.96
CA GLN A 131 -10.95 6.09 -17.85
C GLN A 131 -11.19 7.55 -17.45
N PRO A 132 -10.31 8.14 -16.61
CA PRO A 132 -10.35 9.56 -16.34
C PRO A 132 -9.93 10.36 -17.57
N THR A 133 -10.61 11.47 -17.80
CA THR A 133 -10.25 12.47 -18.80
C THR A 133 -9.05 13.29 -18.33
N SER A 134 -8.36 13.98 -19.25
CA SER A 134 -7.26 14.89 -18.88
C SER A 134 -7.71 15.99 -17.91
N ALA A 135 -8.95 16.47 -18.02
CA ALA A 135 -9.50 17.46 -17.10
C ALA A 135 -9.68 16.90 -15.68
N GLU A 136 -10.19 15.67 -15.54
CA GLU A 136 -10.33 14.99 -14.25
C GLU A 136 -8.97 14.68 -13.62
N ILE A 137 -7.98 14.28 -14.42
CA ILE A 137 -6.60 14.08 -13.96
C ILE A 137 -6.02 15.40 -13.42
N ASN A 138 -6.18 16.51 -14.16
CA ASN A 138 -5.71 17.82 -13.71
C ASN A 138 -6.40 18.28 -12.43
N ALA A 139 -7.71 18.06 -12.30
CA ALA A 139 -8.45 18.35 -11.08
C ALA A 139 -7.92 17.54 -9.88
N ALA A 140 -7.65 16.25 -10.06
CA ALA A 140 -7.04 15.41 -9.03
C ALA A 140 -5.67 15.96 -8.59
N TYR A 141 -4.83 16.40 -9.53
CA TYR A 141 -3.54 17.04 -9.21
C TYR A 141 -3.69 18.32 -8.38
N LEU A 142 -4.70 19.14 -8.64
CA LEU A 142 -4.97 20.34 -7.84
C LEU A 142 -5.35 19.98 -6.39
N ILE A 143 -6.14 18.92 -6.21
CA ILE A 143 -6.52 18.41 -4.88
C ILE A 143 -5.28 17.94 -4.10
N ILE A 144 -4.41 17.16 -4.74
CA ILE A 144 -3.19 16.61 -4.10
C ILE A 144 -2.19 17.71 -3.73
N LYS A 145 -2.15 18.80 -4.52
CA LYS A 145 -1.29 19.96 -4.25
C LYS A 145 -1.86 20.88 -3.16
N ASN A 146 -3.08 20.64 -2.68
CA ASN A 146 -3.69 21.45 -1.64
C ASN A 146 -3.12 21.08 -0.25
N PRO A 147 -2.36 21.99 0.42
CA PRO A 147 -1.77 21.73 1.73
C PRO A 147 -2.80 21.62 2.87
N ASP A 148 -4.02 22.13 2.67
CA ASP A 148 -5.11 21.99 3.65
C ASP A 148 -5.67 20.55 3.67
N LEU A 149 -5.47 19.80 2.59
CA LEU A 149 -5.94 18.43 2.43
C LEU A 149 -4.82 17.40 2.58
N PHE A 150 -3.60 17.74 2.16
CA PHE A 150 -2.48 16.81 2.12
C PHE A 150 -1.25 17.35 2.85
N TYR A 151 -0.66 16.48 3.67
CA TYR A 151 0.67 16.70 4.22
C TYR A 151 1.73 16.09 3.29
N LEU A 152 2.69 16.91 2.87
CA LEU A 152 3.75 16.51 1.94
C LEU A 152 5.05 16.18 2.67
N PHE A 153 5.45 14.91 2.62
CA PHE A 153 6.75 14.44 3.11
C PHE A 153 7.80 14.52 2.00
N LYS A 154 9.00 15.00 2.33
CA LYS A 154 10.07 15.25 1.33
C LYS A 154 11.44 14.64 1.66
N ARG A 155 11.69 14.24 2.91
CA ARG A 155 13.01 13.77 3.37
C ARG A 155 12.90 13.02 4.69
N GLY A 156 13.99 12.32 5.04
CA GLY A 156 14.18 11.67 6.34
C GLY A 156 13.48 10.32 6.44
N CYS A 157 13.24 9.88 7.67
CA CYS A 157 12.40 8.72 7.96
C CYS A 157 11.08 9.24 8.54
N VAL A 158 9.95 8.73 8.02
CA VAL A 158 8.61 9.17 8.38
C VAL A 158 7.78 7.95 8.72
N ARG A 159 7.26 7.92 9.95
CA ARG A 159 6.32 6.89 10.39
C ARG A 159 4.96 7.48 10.63
N VAL A 160 3.97 6.96 9.90
CA VAL A 160 2.59 7.41 9.97
C VAL A 160 1.75 6.35 10.67
N PHE A 161 1.06 6.76 11.71
CA PHE A 161 0.07 5.96 12.43
C PHE A 161 -1.33 6.46 12.15
N ASP A 162 -2.31 5.55 12.21
CA ASP A 162 -3.70 5.96 12.28
C ASP A 162 -3.92 6.75 13.57
N LYS A 163 -4.51 7.94 13.40
CA LYS A 163 -4.93 8.78 14.51
C LYS A 163 -5.91 8.02 15.42
N LYS A 164 -6.78 7.18 14.85
CA LYS A 164 -7.68 6.29 15.60
C LYS A 164 -6.89 5.14 16.20
N LEU A 165 -7.28 4.73 17.41
CA LEU A 165 -6.77 3.52 18.03
C LEU A 165 -7.53 2.31 17.52
N ASN A 166 -6.86 1.16 17.49
CA ASN A 166 -7.50 -0.13 17.29
C ASN A 166 -8.43 -0.49 18.48
N PRO A 167 -9.36 -1.45 18.31
CA PRO A 167 -10.23 -1.91 19.39
C PRO A 167 -9.49 -2.35 20.66
N ASP A 168 -8.29 -2.93 20.50
CA ASP A 168 -7.38 -3.34 21.57
C ASP A 168 -6.57 -2.17 22.19
N LYS A 169 -6.88 -0.92 21.81
CA LYS A 169 -6.25 0.33 22.24
C LYS A 169 -4.77 0.47 21.83
N THR A 170 -4.34 -0.29 20.82
CA THR A 170 -3.03 -0.17 20.17
C THR A 170 -3.03 0.83 19.02
N LYS A 171 -1.83 1.16 18.53
CA LYS A 171 -1.61 2.08 17.41
C LYS A 171 -1.39 1.27 16.13
N SER A 172 -2.18 1.54 15.10
CA SER A 172 -1.97 0.99 13.76
C SER A 172 -1.00 1.82 12.96
N ILE A 173 -0.02 1.15 12.34
CA ILE A 173 0.90 1.79 11.40
C ILE A 173 0.22 1.83 10.04
N ILE A 174 0.20 3.00 9.41
CA ILE A 174 -0.28 3.21 8.04
C ILE A 174 0.88 3.08 7.06
N ALA A 175 2.02 3.68 7.39
CA ALA A 175 3.19 3.69 6.53
C ALA A 175 4.47 3.92 7.33
N ASP A 176 5.56 3.31 6.88
CA ASP A 176 6.92 3.66 7.28
C ASP A 176 7.72 3.97 6.01
N ILE A 177 8.19 5.20 5.89
CA ILE A 177 8.72 5.78 4.65
C ILE A 177 10.13 6.28 4.91
N VAL A 178 11.08 5.81 4.10
CA VAL A 178 12.47 6.26 4.15
C VAL A 178 12.84 6.95 2.85
N PHE A 179 13.30 8.19 2.96
CA PHE A 179 13.86 8.96 1.85
C PHE A 179 15.38 8.86 1.89
N THR A 180 15.94 8.20 0.88
CA THR A 180 17.39 8.06 0.72
C THR A 180 17.91 9.09 -0.28
N ASP A 181 18.87 9.91 0.14
CA ASP A 181 19.54 10.82 -0.79
C ASP A 181 20.53 10.04 -1.66
N LEU A 182 20.19 9.92 -2.95
CA LEU A 182 21.01 9.25 -3.95
C LEU A 182 22.37 9.92 -4.19
N LYS A 183 22.62 11.14 -3.68
CA LYS A 183 23.96 11.74 -3.68
C LYS A 183 24.87 11.12 -2.62
N THR A 184 24.28 10.60 -1.53
CA THR A 184 25.02 10.09 -0.37
C THR A 184 25.17 8.57 -0.31
N ILE A 185 24.52 7.84 -1.22
CA ILE A 185 24.64 6.38 -1.24
C ILE A 185 26.05 5.94 -1.63
N SER A 186 26.49 4.81 -1.05
CA SER A 186 27.79 4.20 -1.35
C SER A 186 27.86 3.71 -2.80
N GLN A 187 29.08 3.51 -3.31
CA GLN A 187 29.28 2.95 -4.65
C GLN A 187 28.64 1.56 -4.78
N GLN A 188 28.80 0.71 -3.77
CA GLN A 188 28.16 -0.61 -3.75
C GLN A 188 26.63 -0.52 -3.85
N MET A 189 26.01 0.45 -3.17
CA MET A 189 24.57 0.67 -3.27
C MET A 189 24.17 1.12 -4.67
N ARG A 190 24.96 2.00 -5.30
CA ARG A 190 24.74 2.41 -6.70
C ARG A 190 24.79 1.22 -7.64
N ASP A 191 25.86 0.43 -7.56
CA ASP A 191 26.06 -0.75 -8.43
C ASP A 191 24.92 -1.77 -8.26
N ASN A 192 24.40 -1.92 -7.04
CA ASN A 192 23.24 -2.77 -6.76
C ASN A 192 21.95 -2.22 -7.39
N LEU A 193 21.68 -0.92 -7.26
CA LEU A 193 20.51 -0.30 -7.88
C LEU A 193 20.58 -0.34 -9.41
N ASP A 194 21.75 -0.09 -9.99
CA ASP A 194 21.95 -0.17 -11.44
C ASP A 194 21.75 -1.59 -11.95
N PHE A 195 22.29 -2.59 -11.25
CA PHE A 195 22.02 -3.99 -11.56
C PHE A 195 20.52 -4.30 -11.49
N PHE A 196 19.86 -3.88 -10.42
CA PHE A 196 18.44 -4.16 -10.20
C PHE A 196 17.55 -3.53 -11.28
N LEU A 197 17.82 -2.29 -11.66
CA LEU A 197 17.09 -1.62 -12.75
C LEU A 197 17.34 -2.28 -14.11
N ALA A 198 18.57 -2.70 -14.40
CA ALA A 198 18.89 -3.46 -15.60
C ALA A 198 18.17 -4.82 -15.63
N PHE A 199 18.09 -5.49 -14.48
CA PHE A 199 17.31 -6.71 -14.31
C PHE A 199 15.83 -6.48 -14.63
N LEU A 200 15.18 -5.47 -14.04
CA LEU A 200 13.78 -5.13 -14.32
C LEU A 200 13.54 -4.78 -15.79
N ASN A 201 14.48 -4.07 -16.42
CA ASN A 201 14.36 -3.75 -17.84
C ASN A 201 14.45 -5.00 -18.71
N THR A 202 15.36 -5.91 -18.36
CA THR A 202 15.51 -7.22 -19.03
C THR A 202 14.28 -8.10 -18.83
N SER A 203 13.65 -8.08 -17.64
CA SER A 203 12.43 -8.84 -17.36
C SER A 203 11.30 -8.57 -18.35
N LYS A 204 11.19 -7.34 -18.88
CA LYS A 204 10.15 -6.97 -19.86
C LYS A 204 10.21 -7.80 -21.14
N LYS A 205 11.35 -8.42 -21.47
CA LYS A 205 11.50 -9.33 -22.60
C LYS A 205 10.80 -10.67 -22.36
N PHE A 206 10.65 -11.07 -21.10
CA PHE A 206 10.18 -12.40 -20.72
C PHE A 206 8.83 -12.40 -20.01
N VAL A 207 8.21 -11.23 -19.83
CA VAL A 207 6.89 -11.11 -19.22
C VAL A 207 6.03 -10.13 -20.01
N ASN A 208 4.75 -10.49 -20.14
CA ASN A 208 3.76 -9.63 -20.76
C ASN A 208 3.43 -8.42 -19.89
N LYS A 209 2.99 -7.32 -20.53
CA LYS A 209 2.37 -6.21 -19.79
C LYS A 209 1.14 -6.73 -19.06
N VAL A 210 1.01 -6.38 -17.78
CA VAL A 210 -0.18 -6.71 -17.00
C VAL A 210 -1.33 -5.87 -17.51
N GLY A 211 -2.25 -6.52 -18.23
CA GLY A 211 -3.52 -5.93 -18.62
C GLY A 211 -4.50 -5.97 -17.44
N SER A 212 -5.16 -4.86 -17.17
CA SER A 212 -6.32 -4.84 -16.27
C SER A 212 -7.38 -3.91 -16.82
N GLU A 213 -8.28 -4.49 -17.63
CA GLU A 213 -9.34 -3.75 -18.29
C GLU A 213 -10.21 -3.03 -17.24
N GLY A 214 -10.27 -1.70 -17.36
CA GLY A 214 -11.02 -0.84 -16.45
C GLY A 214 -10.44 -0.60 -15.05
N ARG A 215 -9.25 -1.12 -14.74
CA ARG A 215 -8.47 -0.73 -13.53
C ARG A 215 -7.27 0.14 -13.86
N LEU A 216 -6.59 -0.15 -14.98
CA LEU A 216 -5.44 0.60 -15.46
C LEU A 216 -5.88 1.95 -16.02
N CYS A 217 -5.41 3.05 -15.42
CA CYS A 217 -5.76 4.40 -15.89
C CYS A 217 -4.70 5.06 -16.76
N GLY A 218 -3.44 4.68 -16.58
CA GLY A 218 -2.34 5.16 -17.39
C GLY A 218 -1.08 4.36 -17.14
N GLY A 219 -0.09 4.55 -18.00
CA GLY A 219 1.20 3.88 -17.95
C GLY A 219 1.16 2.38 -18.22
N SER A 220 2.25 1.72 -17.86
CA SER A 220 2.47 0.28 -18.06
C SER A 220 2.89 -0.37 -16.75
N MET A 221 2.43 -1.60 -16.51
CA MET A 221 2.86 -2.45 -15.40
C MET A 221 3.33 -3.80 -15.95
N TRP A 222 4.36 -4.34 -15.31
CA TRP A 222 4.83 -5.70 -15.50
C TRP A 222 4.89 -6.37 -14.14
N ALA A 223 4.85 -7.69 -14.14
CA ALA A 223 5.03 -8.48 -12.96
C ALA A 223 5.95 -9.66 -13.28
N ILE A 224 6.79 -10.04 -12.31
CA ILE A 224 7.63 -11.24 -12.36
C ILE A 224 7.29 -12.13 -11.17
N GLY A 225 7.59 -13.42 -11.30
CA GLY A 225 7.23 -14.42 -10.31
C GLY A 225 5.82 -14.95 -10.53
N LEU A 226 5.11 -15.23 -9.45
CA LEU A 226 3.88 -16.01 -9.49
C LEU A 226 2.63 -15.13 -9.42
N ARG A 227 1.54 -15.68 -9.93
CA ARG A 227 0.22 -15.06 -9.93
C ARG A 227 -0.82 -16.07 -9.52
N LYS A 228 -1.93 -15.54 -9.03
CA LYS A 228 -3.15 -16.34 -8.88
C LYS A 228 -3.49 -17.00 -10.22
N SER A 229 -3.87 -18.26 -10.16
CA SER A 229 -4.40 -18.96 -11.33
C SER A 229 -5.53 -18.16 -11.99
N MET A 230 -5.47 -18.06 -13.32
CA MET A 230 -6.52 -17.41 -14.12
C MET A 230 -7.26 -18.40 -15.03
N SER A 231 -6.96 -19.70 -14.92
CA SER A 231 -7.64 -20.75 -15.69
C SER A 231 -8.10 -21.90 -14.80
N GLY A 232 -9.22 -22.54 -15.15
CA GLY A 232 -9.86 -23.56 -14.30
C GLY A 232 -9.03 -24.83 -14.03
N LEU A 233 -7.89 -25.00 -14.71
CA LEU A 233 -6.96 -26.12 -14.54
C LEU A 233 -5.60 -25.71 -13.96
N GLU A 234 -5.35 -24.42 -13.80
CA GLU A 234 -4.12 -23.90 -13.21
C GLU A 234 -4.33 -23.78 -11.69
N ILE A 235 -3.40 -24.29 -10.89
CA ILE A 235 -3.45 -24.14 -9.42
C ILE A 235 -2.76 -22.83 -9.04
N VAL A 236 -1.62 -22.53 -9.68
CA VAL A 236 -0.83 -21.30 -9.55
C VAL A 236 -0.31 -20.96 -10.93
N GLY A 237 -0.36 -19.67 -11.29
CA GLY A 237 0.21 -19.20 -12.54
C GLY A 237 1.56 -18.52 -12.36
N GLN A 238 2.27 -18.34 -13.47
CA GLN A 238 3.48 -17.54 -13.53
C GLN A 238 3.28 -16.37 -14.49
N TYR A 239 3.91 -15.24 -14.22
CA TYR A 239 4.05 -14.17 -15.20
C TYR A 239 5.19 -14.53 -16.15
N VAL A 240 4.84 -15.00 -17.34
CA VAL A 240 5.80 -15.37 -18.39
C VAL A 240 5.26 -15.02 -19.78
N ASP A 241 6.18 -14.79 -20.69
CA ASP A 241 5.98 -14.79 -22.13
C ASP A 241 6.72 -16.01 -22.71
N THR A 242 5.97 -17.11 -22.90
CA THR A 242 6.54 -18.41 -23.29
C THR A 242 7.23 -18.33 -24.65
N ASP A 243 6.62 -17.63 -25.62
CA ASP A 243 7.17 -17.51 -26.98
C ASP A 243 8.51 -16.75 -26.97
N ALA A 244 8.59 -15.68 -26.16
CA ALA A 244 9.82 -14.93 -25.99
C ALA A 244 10.90 -15.74 -25.26
N ILE A 245 10.53 -16.55 -24.26
CA ILE A 245 11.46 -17.45 -23.55
C ILE A 245 12.01 -18.52 -24.50
N ASP A 246 11.14 -19.20 -25.26
CA ASP A 246 11.53 -20.26 -26.18
C ASP A 246 12.51 -19.74 -27.25
N SER A 247 12.27 -18.51 -27.72
CA SER A 247 13.15 -17.83 -28.68
C SER A 247 14.49 -17.36 -28.08
N ASN A 248 14.60 -17.25 -26.74
CA ASN A 248 15.74 -16.62 -26.05
C ASN A 248 16.21 -17.39 -24.81
N MET A 249 16.16 -18.72 -24.86
CA MET A 249 16.37 -19.62 -23.72
C MET A 249 17.68 -19.38 -22.95
N LYS A 250 18.79 -19.06 -23.64
CA LYS A 250 20.08 -18.81 -23.00
C LYS A 250 20.04 -17.55 -22.13
N GLU A 251 19.45 -16.48 -22.64
CA GLU A 251 19.28 -15.23 -21.89
C GLU A 251 18.28 -15.40 -20.75
N TRP A 252 17.21 -16.16 -20.96
CA TRP A 252 16.25 -16.50 -19.90
C TRP A 252 16.91 -17.22 -18.73
N ARG A 253 17.78 -18.21 -18.99
CA ARG A 253 18.52 -18.91 -17.92
C ARG A 253 19.41 -17.96 -17.11
N GLN A 254 20.09 -17.04 -17.80
CA GLN A 254 20.87 -15.99 -17.11
C GLN A 254 19.94 -15.08 -16.29
N HIS A 255 18.80 -14.69 -16.84
CA HIS A 255 17.82 -13.86 -16.15
C HIS A 255 17.30 -14.50 -14.86
N ILE A 256 17.03 -15.81 -14.86
CA ILE A 256 16.65 -16.56 -13.66
C ILE A 256 17.77 -16.55 -12.61
N GLN A 257 19.04 -16.75 -13.02
CA GLN A 257 20.17 -16.66 -12.09
C GLN A 257 20.31 -15.25 -11.50
N ASP A 258 20.13 -14.23 -12.33
CA ASP A 258 20.19 -12.82 -11.93
C ASP A 258 19.06 -12.45 -10.95
N SER A 259 17.93 -13.17 -11.00
CA SER A 259 16.78 -12.93 -10.12
C SER A 259 17.09 -13.19 -8.65
N GLU A 260 17.98 -14.12 -8.33
CA GLU A 260 18.42 -14.37 -6.94
C GLU A 260 19.18 -13.15 -6.40
N ARG A 261 20.09 -12.59 -7.20
CA ARG A 261 20.81 -11.35 -6.85
C ARG A 261 19.84 -10.18 -6.73
N ALA A 262 18.85 -10.06 -7.62
CA ALA A 262 17.82 -9.03 -7.54
C ALA A 262 17.01 -9.14 -6.24
N GLY A 263 16.57 -10.34 -5.87
CA GLY A 263 15.88 -10.62 -4.60
C GLY A 263 16.72 -10.23 -3.38
N LYS A 264 18.02 -10.59 -3.39
CA LYS A 264 18.94 -10.20 -2.33
C LYS A 264 19.10 -8.67 -2.21
N ILE A 265 19.21 -7.96 -3.32
CA ILE A 265 19.34 -6.50 -3.32
C ILE A 265 18.11 -5.84 -2.68
N ILE A 266 16.90 -6.28 -3.06
CA ILE A 266 15.67 -5.77 -2.44
C ILE A 266 15.66 -6.09 -0.93
N TRP A 267 15.99 -7.32 -0.55
CA TRP A 267 16.07 -7.71 0.86
C TRP A 267 17.00 -6.78 1.64
N ASP A 268 18.25 -6.61 1.17
CA ASP A 268 19.25 -5.79 1.85
C ASP A 268 18.84 -4.30 1.93
N LEU A 269 18.08 -3.80 0.96
CA LEU A 269 17.53 -2.44 0.95
C LEU A 269 16.44 -2.24 2.01
N VAL A 270 15.57 -3.23 2.19
CA VAL A 270 14.38 -3.11 3.03
C VAL A 270 14.64 -3.57 4.46
N TYR A 271 15.53 -4.55 4.67
CA TYR A 271 15.83 -5.13 5.98
C TYR A 271 16.18 -4.09 7.05
N PRO A 272 17.06 -3.09 6.81
CA PRO A 272 17.38 -2.09 7.83
C PRO A 272 16.21 -1.18 8.22
N ILE A 273 15.16 -1.13 7.39
CA ILE A 273 13.99 -0.27 7.56
C ILE A 273 12.85 -1.03 8.26
N GLY A 274 12.66 -2.29 7.88
CA GLY A 274 11.47 -3.06 8.22
C GLY A 274 11.74 -4.55 8.41
N ASN A 275 12.80 -4.94 9.12
CA ASN A 275 13.17 -6.35 9.30
C ASN A 275 12.03 -7.21 9.87
N VAL A 276 11.27 -6.71 10.85
CA VAL A 276 10.15 -7.47 11.44
C VAL A 276 9.05 -7.69 10.41
N ALA A 277 8.68 -6.64 9.66
CA ALA A 277 7.69 -6.76 8.59
C ALA A 277 8.14 -7.77 7.50
N LEU A 278 9.41 -7.69 7.11
CA LEU A 278 10.02 -8.48 6.06
C LEU A 278 10.14 -9.97 6.44
N GLU A 279 10.62 -10.24 7.65
CA GLU A 279 10.71 -11.59 8.23
C GLU A 279 9.32 -12.19 8.47
N THR A 280 8.32 -11.38 8.84
CA THR A 280 6.94 -11.86 8.99
C THR A 280 6.33 -12.25 7.64
N ASN A 281 6.54 -11.46 6.57
CA ASN A 281 6.17 -11.86 5.21
C ASN A 281 6.87 -13.16 4.80
N GLN A 282 8.17 -13.28 5.07
CA GLN A 282 8.95 -14.48 4.77
C GLN A 282 8.38 -15.71 5.48
N GLN A 283 8.11 -15.59 6.78
CA GLN A 283 7.57 -16.66 7.61
C GLN A 283 6.18 -17.10 7.12
N PHE A 284 5.30 -16.15 6.80
CA PHE A 284 4.00 -16.45 6.18
C PHE A 284 4.17 -17.25 4.88
N MET A 285 5.09 -16.84 4.01
CA MET A 285 5.38 -17.57 2.79
C MET A 285 5.96 -18.97 3.07
N ILE A 286 6.72 -19.16 4.15
CA ILE A 286 7.23 -20.48 4.55
C ILE A 286 6.10 -21.40 4.97
N GLU A 287 5.25 -20.93 5.88
CA GLU A 287 4.12 -21.69 6.43
C GLU A 287 3.12 -22.12 5.34
N HIS A 288 2.95 -21.29 4.32
CA HIS A 288 2.03 -21.54 3.21
C HIS A 288 2.70 -22.14 1.96
N ASN A 289 3.98 -22.53 2.04
CA ASN A 289 4.75 -23.07 0.91
C ASN A 289 4.70 -22.18 -0.35
N LEU A 290 4.67 -20.86 -0.16
CA LEU A 290 4.60 -19.89 -1.25
C LEU A 290 6.00 -19.65 -1.85
N PRO A 291 6.20 -19.79 -3.16
CA PRO A 291 7.53 -19.59 -3.76
C PRO A 291 7.92 -18.11 -3.71
N ALA A 292 9.21 -17.81 -3.68
CA ALA A 292 9.72 -16.47 -3.92
C ALA A 292 9.57 -16.08 -5.40
N PHE A 293 9.52 -14.78 -5.70
CA PHE A 293 9.48 -14.33 -7.09
C PHE A 293 10.74 -14.71 -7.90
N CYS A 294 11.86 -14.93 -7.20
CA CYS A 294 13.13 -15.37 -7.76
C CYS A 294 13.28 -16.91 -7.80
N ASP A 295 12.28 -17.66 -7.33
CA ASP A 295 12.29 -19.11 -7.46
C ASP A 295 11.94 -19.48 -8.92
N GLY A 296 12.83 -20.21 -9.59
CA GLY A 296 12.59 -20.68 -10.97
C GLY A 296 11.52 -21.77 -11.08
N HIS A 297 11.13 -22.38 -9.95
CA HIS A 297 10.15 -23.47 -9.87
C HIS A 297 9.34 -23.38 -8.58
N ILE A 298 8.14 -23.96 -8.58
CA ILE A 298 7.37 -24.18 -7.35
C ILE A 298 8.15 -25.16 -6.47
N PRO A 299 8.42 -24.86 -5.18
CA PRO A 299 9.06 -25.78 -4.26
C PRO A 299 8.26 -27.07 -4.20
N ASN A 300 8.87 -28.19 -4.58
CA ASN A 300 8.31 -29.50 -4.30
C ASN A 300 8.73 -29.88 -2.89
N THR A 301 7.85 -30.50 -2.10
CA THR A 301 8.16 -31.01 -0.76
C THR A 301 9.34 -31.99 -0.73
N ASN A 302 9.72 -32.52 -1.90
CA ASN A 302 10.82 -33.49 -2.09
C ASN A 302 12.03 -32.95 -2.85
N SER A 303 12.10 -31.66 -3.21
CA SER A 303 13.27 -31.12 -3.93
C SER A 303 14.31 -30.54 -2.98
N ASP A 304 15.56 -30.99 -3.07
CA ASP A 304 16.75 -30.41 -2.42
C ASP A 304 17.09 -28.98 -2.90
N ASN A 305 16.19 -28.33 -3.65
CA ASN A 305 16.39 -26.97 -4.10
C ASN A 305 16.35 -26.04 -2.89
N LEU A 306 17.51 -25.51 -2.55
CA LEU A 306 17.66 -24.54 -1.47
C LEU A 306 16.85 -23.30 -1.86
N ARG A 307 15.71 -23.11 -1.17
CA ARG A 307 14.92 -21.89 -1.27
C ARG A 307 15.86 -20.70 -1.07
N ALA A 308 15.62 -19.61 -1.81
CA ALA A 308 16.34 -18.36 -1.57
C ALA A 308 16.33 -18.07 -0.07
N LYS A 309 17.44 -17.60 0.51
CA LYS A 309 17.49 -17.28 1.95
C LYS A 309 16.83 -15.94 2.26
N ASN A 310 16.83 -15.05 1.27
CA ASN A 310 16.43 -13.66 1.40
C ASN A 310 15.25 -13.39 0.46
N PHE A 311 14.02 -13.66 0.91
CA PHE A 311 12.79 -13.48 0.14
C PHE A 311 11.61 -13.12 1.05
N PHE A 312 10.66 -12.35 0.53
CA PHE A 312 9.48 -11.91 1.29
C PHE A 312 8.28 -11.59 0.38
N SER A 313 8.35 -11.96 -0.89
CA SER A 313 7.24 -11.84 -1.84
C SER A 313 7.33 -12.92 -2.91
N SER A 314 6.17 -13.43 -3.34
CA SER A 314 6.08 -14.40 -4.43
C SER A 314 5.97 -13.77 -5.82
N ASN A 315 5.72 -12.46 -5.87
CA ASN A 315 5.80 -11.69 -7.09
C ASN A 315 6.51 -10.34 -6.86
N LEU A 316 6.93 -9.74 -7.96
CA LEU A 316 7.36 -8.36 -7.96
C LEU A 316 6.68 -7.64 -9.12
N THR A 317 5.94 -6.57 -8.80
CA THR A 317 5.37 -5.67 -9.80
C THR A 317 6.23 -4.43 -9.96
N PHE A 318 6.38 -3.97 -11.20
CA PHE A 318 7.08 -2.73 -11.50
C PHE A 318 6.37 -1.97 -12.62
N THR A 319 6.44 -0.65 -12.55
CA THR A 319 5.62 0.24 -13.35
C THR A 319 6.44 1.30 -14.08
N SER A 320 5.92 1.81 -15.19
CA SER A 320 6.55 2.92 -15.90
C SER A 320 5.53 3.76 -16.67
N GLU A 321 5.99 4.89 -17.24
CA GLU A 321 5.17 5.74 -18.13
C GLU A 321 3.99 6.41 -17.40
N GLY A 322 4.19 6.81 -16.15
CA GLY A 322 3.17 7.51 -15.37
C GLY A 322 2.02 6.57 -14.98
N PHE A 323 2.34 5.40 -14.45
CA PHE A 323 1.34 4.41 -14.06
C PHE A 323 0.42 4.89 -12.94
N PHE A 324 -0.88 4.70 -13.11
CA PHE A 324 -1.86 4.86 -12.03
C PHE A 324 -3.11 4.02 -12.30
N ASN A 325 -3.78 3.62 -11.22
CA ASN A 325 -5.02 2.83 -11.24
C ASN A 325 -6.15 3.55 -10.52
N HIS A 326 -7.38 3.11 -10.77
CA HIS A 326 -8.48 3.39 -9.85
C HIS A 326 -8.19 2.80 -8.46
N PRO A 327 -8.52 3.53 -7.37
CA PRO A 327 -8.46 2.97 -6.03
C PRO A 327 -9.32 1.71 -5.95
N HIS A 328 -8.72 0.61 -5.51
CA HIS A 328 -9.39 -0.67 -5.28
C HIS A 328 -8.82 -1.33 -4.01
N LYS A 329 -9.62 -2.22 -3.43
CA LYS A 329 -9.19 -3.13 -2.37
C LYS A 329 -9.42 -4.53 -2.93
N ASP A 330 -8.41 -5.38 -2.87
CA ASP A 330 -8.60 -6.79 -3.21
C ASP A 330 -9.32 -7.48 -2.05
N SER A 331 -10.50 -8.04 -2.33
CA SER A 331 -11.41 -8.59 -1.32
C SER A 331 -10.94 -9.92 -0.72
N ARG A 332 -9.81 -10.46 -1.21
CA ARG A 332 -9.25 -11.76 -0.83
C ARG A 332 -7.87 -11.65 -0.20
N ASP A 333 -7.41 -10.43 0.08
CA ASP A 333 -6.18 -10.25 0.83
C ASP A 333 -6.37 -10.82 2.24
N ASN A 334 -5.43 -11.67 2.65
CA ASN A 334 -5.44 -12.22 3.99
C ASN A 334 -4.98 -11.14 4.97
N ASP A 335 -5.81 -10.82 5.97
CA ASP A 335 -5.50 -9.83 7.00
C ASP A 335 -4.23 -10.19 7.82
N GLN A 336 -3.74 -11.43 7.71
CA GLN A 336 -2.47 -11.87 8.30
C GLN A 336 -1.23 -11.50 7.48
N LEU A 337 -1.38 -11.09 6.21
CA LEU A 337 -0.26 -10.55 5.44
C LEU A 337 0.13 -9.20 6.03
N PRO A 338 1.33 -9.07 6.58
CA PRO A 338 1.62 -7.97 7.48
C PRO A 338 1.94 -6.68 6.69
N PHE A 339 2.67 -6.75 5.56
CA PHE A 339 3.07 -5.55 4.82
C PHE A 339 3.18 -5.74 3.30
N ALA A 340 2.79 -4.69 2.59
CA ALA A 340 3.20 -4.45 1.21
C ALA A 340 4.39 -3.49 1.20
N PHE A 341 5.31 -3.69 0.27
CA PHE A 341 6.52 -2.86 0.15
C PHE A 341 6.49 -2.09 -1.16
N LEU A 342 6.94 -0.84 -1.11
CA LEU A 342 7.02 0.08 -2.23
C LEU A 342 8.42 0.71 -2.28
N MET A 343 9.12 0.56 -3.40
CA MET A 343 10.37 1.29 -3.66
C MET A 343 10.21 2.20 -4.86
N CYS A 344 10.48 3.50 -4.66
CA CYS A 344 10.45 4.55 -5.67
C CYS A 344 11.86 4.96 -6.10
N LEU A 345 12.22 4.66 -7.35
CA LEU A 345 13.52 5.00 -7.93
C LEU A 345 13.39 5.99 -9.08
N PRO A 346 14.21 7.04 -9.10
CA PRO A 346 14.27 7.92 -10.24
C PRO A 346 15.06 7.31 -11.38
N THR A 347 14.48 7.27 -12.59
CA THR A 347 15.12 6.70 -13.78
C THR A 347 14.83 7.47 -15.06
N TRP A 348 15.75 7.38 -16.02
CA TRP A 348 15.54 7.91 -17.37
C TRP A 348 14.53 7.06 -18.14
N LYS A 349 13.73 7.69 -18.99
CA LYS A 349 12.69 6.97 -19.75
C LYS A 349 13.32 6.06 -20.81
N GLU A 350 14.40 6.54 -21.40
CA GLU A 350 15.08 5.99 -22.57
C GLU A 350 15.81 4.69 -22.23
N ASP A 351 16.66 4.71 -21.20
CA ASP A 351 17.56 3.59 -20.87
C ASP A 351 17.32 2.97 -19.49
N ARG A 352 16.38 3.54 -18.70
CA ARG A 352 15.99 3.07 -17.36
C ARG A 352 17.10 3.07 -16.32
N ARG A 353 18.19 3.80 -16.55
CA ARG A 353 19.24 4.02 -15.55
C ARG A 353 18.79 5.00 -14.49
N LEU A 354 19.43 4.97 -13.32
CA LEU A 354 19.21 5.97 -12.28
C LEU A 354 19.39 7.37 -12.84
N ALA A 355 18.48 8.27 -12.49
CA ALA A 355 18.50 9.65 -12.95
C ALA A 355 18.93 10.60 -11.84
N PHE A 356 19.94 11.43 -12.11
CA PHE A 356 20.51 12.38 -11.15
C PHE A 356 20.30 13.83 -11.57
N GLU A 357 20.07 14.70 -10.59
CA GLU A 357 19.93 16.15 -10.83
C GLU A 357 21.14 16.75 -11.56
N SER A 358 22.35 16.25 -11.25
CA SER A 358 23.59 16.66 -11.92
C SER A 358 23.62 16.35 -13.42
N GLU A 359 22.78 15.43 -13.90
CA GLU A 359 22.66 15.04 -15.30
C GLU A 359 21.49 15.76 -15.99
N GLY A 360 20.97 16.81 -15.36
CA GLY A 360 19.83 17.58 -15.87
C GLY A 360 18.47 16.99 -15.48
N TYR A 361 18.45 15.96 -14.63
CA TYR A 361 17.20 15.37 -14.15
C TYR A 361 16.49 16.29 -13.14
N ASN A 362 15.51 17.07 -13.59
CA ASN A 362 14.74 17.98 -12.75
C ASN A 362 13.27 17.52 -12.64
N VAL A 363 12.95 16.84 -11.53
CA VAL A 363 11.58 16.40 -11.25
C VAL A 363 10.83 17.51 -10.54
N LYS A 364 9.84 18.06 -11.24
CA LYS A 364 8.82 18.93 -10.63
C LYS A 364 7.51 18.21 -10.38
N GLU A 365 7.35 16.97 -10.85
CA GLU A 365 6.09 16.21 -10.92
C GLU A 365 6.31 14.70 -10.67
N GLY A 366 5.40 14.01 -9.96
CA GLY A 366 5.54 12.59 -9.63
C GLY A 366 5.03 12.23 -8.23
N SER A 367 3.77 12.57 -7.95
CA SER A 367 3.19 12.34 -6.62
C SER A 367 2.68 10.89 -6.47
N CYS A 368 3.15 10.16 -5.46
CA CYS A 368 2.58 8.87 -5.06
C CYS A 368 1.57 9.14 -3.93
N ILE A 369 0.34 8.65 -4.05
CA ILE A 369 -0.76 9.01 -3.15
C ILE A 369 -1.15 7.76 -2.35
N GLY A 370 -1.01 7.83 -1.04
CA GLY A 370 -1.67 6.93 -0.09
C GLY A 370 -2.90 7.60 0.50
N THR A 371 -3.77 6.85 1.19
CA THR A 371 -4.93 7.45 1.88
C THR A 371 -4.47 8.55 2.85
N ASN A 372 -4.76 9.80 2.49
CA ASN A 372 -4.44 11.07 3.18
C ASN A 372 -2.97 11.52 3.23
N TRP A 373 -2.10 11.00 2.37
CA TRP A 373 -0.74 11.56 2.22
C TRP A 373 -0.24 11.39 0.79
N ALA A 374 0.62 12.30 0.37
CA ALA A 374 1.26 12.25 -0.94
C ALA A 374 2.79 12.33 -0.76
N LEU A 375 3.52 11.44 -1.41
CA LEU A 375 4.96 11.49 -1.58
C LEU A 375 5.27 12.19 -2.88
N HIS A 376 6.35 12.98 -2.93
CA HIS A 376 6.86 13.52 -4.18
C HIS A 376 8.30 13.06 -4.35
N GLN A 377 8.51 12.17 -5.32
CA GLN A 377 9.73 11.95 -6.09
C GLN A 377 9.50 10.71 -6.97
N GLN A 378 10.23 10.69 -8.09
CA GLN A 378 9.95 9.86 -9.24
C GLN A 378 9.59 8.40 -8.90
N ILE A 379 8.45 7.99 -9.43
CA ILE A 379 7.78 6.73 -9.16
C ILE A 379 8.23 5.73 -10.23
N PHE A 380 9.15 4.85 -9.84
CA PHE A 380 8.96 3.43 -10.13
C PHE A 380 8.20 2.88 -8.93
N GLY A 381 7.07 2.21 -9.09
CA GLY A 381 6.50 1.47 -7.97
C GLY A 381 7.00 0.05 -8.05
N VAL A 382 8.03 -0.31 -7.28
CA VAL A 382 8.29 -1.72 -6.98
C VAL A 382 7.25 -2.10 -5.93
N GLY A 383 6.05 -2.47 -6.39
CA GLY A 383 5.02 -3.00 -5.52
C GLY A 383 5.31 -4.47 -5.31
N LEU A 384 5.75 -4.83 -4.12
CA LEU A 384 5.77 -6.24 -3.71
C LEU A 384 4.39 -6.51 -3.13
N THR A 385 3.50 -7.00 -3.99
CA THR A 385 2.22 -7.51 -3.55
C THR A 385 2.38 -9.01 -3.39
N SER A 386 2.04 -9.54 -2.22
CA SER A 386 1.86 -10.98 -2.09
C SER A 386 0.51 -11.31 -2.72
N PRO A 387 0.44 -12.01 -3.87
CA PRO A 387 -0.79 -12.65 -4.29
C PRO A 387 -1.03 -13.82 -3.33
N VAL A 388 -2.06 -13.71 -2.48
CA VAL A 388 -2.63 -14.90 -1.85
C VAL A 388 -3.38 -15.66 -2.93
N ILE A 389 -3.00 -16.93 -3.10
CA ILE A 389 -3.59 -17.89 -4.03
C ILE A 389 -5.08 -18.07 -3.72
#